data_AF-A0A327NQ69-F1
#
_entry.id   AF-A0A327NQ69-F1
#
_cell.length_a   1.000
_cell.length_b   1.000
_cell.length_c   1.000
_cell.angle_alpha   90.00
_cell.angle_beta   90.00
_cell.angle_gamma   90.00
#
_symmetry.space_group_name_H-M   'P 1'
#
loop_
_entity.id
_entity.type
_entity.pdbx_description
1 polymer ?
#
loop_
_entity_poly.entity_id
_entity_poly.type
_entity_poly.pdbx_seq_one_letter_code
_entity_poly.pdbx_strand_id
1 'polypeptide(L)'
;MNYFYLLLMLLFIQVNPAGAQTAASEQRYRQLQYKLASGWNTWNTRSVLSHVLLPQGLAVNIGLNSNDLTINRYLHEAYLSSKELRPETVTAGYHAYDGSYTECTVNWEGTQVRVESAHDGEDLVILMTPLKLPVRPPSVVVEAGLLWNRPGSVTSQRNGLLAQVGNTAFRVKGTTPAQSELLPLTGKYLSFLLNKVVGISVGKPHTLDAIKAVVAHQRAAFEQTLNRAHTLRETYLIQQSALAWNLIYDPELQGVVAPVSRCWNTVFGGRYVLFNWDTYLSAYMAGFDNRALAYANAIEATREIDRYGMVPNYVAGGGLGSADRSQPPVGGS
;
A
#
# COMPACT_ATOMS: atom_id res chain seq x y z
N MET A 1 75.02 19.39 -15.96
CA MET A 1 74.52 19.33 -17.34
C MET A 1 74.10 17.88 -17.59
N ASN A 2 72.99 17.42 -17.03
CA ASN A 2 71.58 17.55 -17.43
C ASN A 2 71.13 16.47 -18.44
N TYR A 3 69.96 15.87 -18.12
CA TYR A 3 69.09 14.97 -18.89
C TYR A 3 69.46 13.47 -18.85
N PHE A 4 68.59 12.53 -18.49
CA PHE A 4 67.19 12.57 -18.04
C PHE A 4 66.86 11.15 -17.53
N TYR A 5 66.44 11.01 -16.27
CA TYR A 5 65.81 9.79 -15.79
C TYR A 5 64.44 9.68 -16.47
N LEU A 6 64.25 8.73 -17.39
CA LEU A 6 62.94 8.44 -17.94
C LEU A 6 62.14 7.66 -16.88
N LEU A 7 61.37 8.44 -16.13
CA LEU A 7 60.48 8.01 -15.07
C LEU A 7 59.44 7.01 -15.60
N LEU A 8 59.28 5.89 -14.89
CA LEU A 8 58.07 5.06 -14.95
C LEU A 8 56.85 5.96 -14.70
N MET A 9 56.11 6.30 -15.76
CA MET A 9 54.74 6.80 -15.64
C MET A 9 53.85 5.63 -15.20
N LEU A 10 53.70 5.49 -13.89
CA LEU A 10 52.54 4.85 -13.29
C LEU A 10 51.30 5.60 -13.76
N LEU A 11 50.59 5.01 -14.72
CA LEU A 11 49.21 5.31 -15.06
C LEU A 11 48.35 5.10 -13.81
N PHE A 12 48.27 6.13 -12.96
CA PHE A 12 47.15 6.27 -12.05
C PHE A 12 45.92 6.56 -12.91
N ILE A 13 45.21 5.50 -13.28
CA ILE A 13 43.81 5.59 -13.68
C ILE A 13 43.11 6.24 -12.50
N GLN A 14 42.86 7.55 -12.58
CA GLN A 14 42.00 8.23 -11.64
C GLN A 14 40.61 7.62 -11.79
N VAL A 15 40.25 6.76 -10.84
CA VAL A 15 38.88 6.30 -10.66
C VAL A 15 38.04 7.57 -10.46
N ASN A 16 37.20 7.87 -11.43
CA ASN A 16 36.37 9.07 -11.44
C ASN A 16 35.49 9.08 -10.18
N PRO A 17 35.72 9.96 -9.18
CA PRO A 17 35.04 9.90 -7.88
C PRO A 17 33.54 10.15 -8.00
N ALA A 18 33.11 10.85 -9.07
CA ALA A 18 31.71 11.06 -9.41
C ALA A 18 30.96 9.74 -9.69
N GLY A 19 31.57 8.80 -10.41
CA GLY A 19 30.94 7.51 -10.71
C GLY A 19 30.78 6.62 -9.47
N ALA A 20 31.78 6.63 -8.57
CA ALA A 20 31.73 5.91 -7.31
C ALA A 20 30.69 6.50 -6.33
N GLN A 21 30.56 7.84 -6.28
CA GLN A 21 29.60 8.53 -5.44
C GLN A 21 28.15 8.32 -5.91
N THR A 22 27.90 8.28 -7.22
CA THR A 22 26.59 7.94 -7.80
C THR A 22 26.19 6.50 -7.47
N ALA A 23 27.11 5.53 -7.62
CA ALA A 23 26.84 4.13 -7.29
C ALA A 23 26.54 3.92 -5.80
N ALA A 24 27.29 4.58 -4.90
CA ALA A 24 27.04 4.52 -3.47
C ALA A 24 25.69 5.13 -3.07
N SER A 25 25.28 6.22 -3.74
CA SER A 25 23.99 6.87 -3.49
C SER A 25 22.82 6.02 -3.97
N GLU A 26 22.98 5.38 -5.14
CA GLU A 26 22.01 4.41 -5.68
C GLU A 26 21.82 3.22 -4.72
N GLN A 27 22.90 2.67 -4.18
CA GLN A 27 22.82 1.56 -3.23
C GLN A 27 22.11 1.96 -1.94
N ARG A 28 22.38 3.16 -1.40
CA ARG A 28 21.68 3.69 -0.22
C ARG A 28 20.19 3.85 -0.49
N TYR A 29 19.84 4.34 -1.68
CA TYR A 29 18.46 4.50 -2.07
C TYR A 29 17.72 3.15 -2.17
N ARG A 30 18.34 2.15 -2.81
CA ARG A 30 17.78 0.79 -2.88
C ARG A 30 17.59 0.16 -1.51
N GLN A 31 18.53 0.36 -0.59
CA GLN A 31 18.39 -0.11 0.79
C GLN A 31 17.24 0.58 1.53
N LEU A 32 17.03 1.88 1.29
CA LEU A 32 15.90 2.63 1.83
C LEU A 32 14.58 2.08 1.28
N GLN A 33 14.48 1.87 -0.04
CA GLN A 33 13.29 1.30 -0.66
C GLN A 33 13.01 -0.13 -0.20
N TYR A 34 14.04 -0.97 -0.04
CA TYR A 34 13.89 -2.32 0.51
C TYR A 34 13.29 -2.32 1.92
N LYS A 35 13.67 -1.37 2.76
CA LYS A 35 13.11 -1.22 4.11
C LYS A 35 11.66 -0.74 4.08
N LEU A 36 11.33 0.22 3.20
CA LEU A 36 9.95 0.70 3.05
C LEU A 36 9.02 -0.36 2.45
N ALA A 37 9.49 -1.10 1.44
CA ALA A 37 8.75 -2.15 0.75
C ALA A 37 8.75 -3.46 1.56
N SER A 38 8.28 -3.41 2.81
CA SER A 38 8.24 -4.56 3.70
C SER A 38 6.95 -4.61 4.51
N GLY A 39 6.56 -5.82 4.92
CA GLY A 39 5.40 -6.04 5.78
C GLY A 39 4.06 -5.96 5.06
N TRP A 40 3.01 -6.21 5.83
CA TRP A 40 1.63 -6.08 5.39
C TRP A 40 1.23 -4.61 5.33
N ASN A 41 0.58 -4.20 4.25
CA ASN A 41 -0.06 -2.88 4.16
C ASN A 41 -1.05 -2.90 2.99
N THR A 42 -1.79 -1.81 2.79
CA THR A 42 -2.68 -1.63 1.64
C THR A 42 -1.92 -1.20 0.37
N TRP A 43 -0.79 -1.85 0.07
CA TRP A 43 0.15 -1.43 -0.99
C TRP A 43 -0.44 -1.37 -2.40
N ASN A 44 -1.49 -2.16 -2.65
CA ASN A 44 -2.12 -2.25 -3.97
C ASN A 44 -2.91 -0.97 -4.27
N THR A 45 -2.55 -0.28 -5.36
CA THR A 45 -3.22 0.95 -5.77
C THR A 45 -4.71 0.78 -6.06
N ARG A 46 -5.17 -0.42 -6.43
CA ARG A 46 -6.55 -0.68 -6.87
C ARG A 46 -7.57 -0.82 -5.75
N SER A 47 -7.17 -1.20 -4.55
CA SER A 47 -8.17 -1.40 -3.50
C SER A 47 -7.57 -1.10 -2.15
N VAL A 48 -8.24 -0.22 -1.40
CA VAL A 48 -7.86 0.06 -0.01
C VAL A 48 -8.21 -1.09 0.93
N LEU A 49 -8.87 -2.14 0.43
CA LEU A 49 -9.16 -3.40 1.12
C LEU A 49 -8.23 -4.55 0.71
N SER A 50 -7.23 -4.28 -0.13
CA SER A 50 -6.23 -5.25 -0.57
C SER A 50 -4.96 -5.11 0.28
N HIS A 51 -4.77 -6.05 1.20
CA HIS A 51 -3.61 -6.10 2.10
C HIS A 51 -2.54 -6.98 1.45
N VAL A 52 -1.36 -6.44 1.22
CA VAL A 52 -0.28 -7.12 0.51
C VAL A 52 0.93 -7.24 1.42
N LEU A 53 1.53 -8.42 1.48
CA LEU A 53 2.79 -8.67 2.16
C LEU A 53 3.93 -8.40 1.18
N LEU A 54 4.79 -7.42 1.48
CA LEU A 54 6.02 -7.20 0.74
C LEU A 54 7.24 -7.79 1.47
N PRO A 55 8.24 -8.29 0.74
CA PRO A 55 8.37 -8.31 -0.73
C PRO A 55 7.71 -9.53 -1.42
N GLN A 56 6.95 -10.37 -0.71
CA GLN A 56 6.44 -11.64 -1.25
C GLN A 56 5.33 -11.44 -2.30
N GLY A 57 4.59 -10.34 -2.23
CA GLY A 57 3.43 -10.04 -3.08
C GLY A 57 2.19 -10.87 -2.77
N LEU A 58 2.16 -11.55 -1.62
CA LEU A 58 0.96 -12.25 -1.15
C LEU A 58 -0.10 -11.20 -0.79
N ALA A 59 -1.22 -11.24 -1.48
CA ALA A 59 -2.35 -10.34 -1.25
C ALA A 59 -3.53 -11.09 -0.64
N VAL A 60 -4.18 -10.42 0.33
CA VAL A 60 -5.48 -10.78 0.88
C VAL A 60 -6.43 -9.61 0.62
N ASN A 61 -7.38 -9.81 -0.30
CA ASN A 61 -8.37 -8.82 -0.70
C ASN A 61 -9.71 -9.12 -0.03
N ILE A 62 -10.36 -8.07 0.48
CA ILE A 62 -11.71 -8.15 1.04
C ILE A 62 -12.70 -7.56 0.05
N GLY A 63 -13.62 -8.39 -0.43
CA GLY A 63 -14.77 -7.99 -1.24
C GLY A 63 -16.10 -8.26 -0.52
N LEU A 64 -17.18 -7.71 -1.07
CA LEU A 64 -18.55 -7.95 -0.59
C LEU A 64 -19.40 -8.52 -1.72
N ASN A 65 -20.07 -9.63 -1.46
CA ASN A 65 -21.03 -10.22 -2.39
C ASN A 65 -22.46 -10.00 -1.89
N SER A 66 -23.32 -9.52 -2.79
CA SER A 66 -24.73 -9.27 -2.48
C SER A 66 -25.50 -10.59 -2.43
N ASN A 67 -26.32 -10.75 -1.40
CA ASN A 67 -27.25 -11.88 -1.25
C ASN A 67 -28.67 -11.51 -1.72
N ASP A 68 -28.79 -10.55 -2.64
CA ASP A 68 -30.03 -10.27 -3.35
C ASP A 68 -30.45 -11.52 -4.17
N LEU A 69 -31.76 -11.79 -4.23
CA LEU A 69 -32.27 -12.99 -4.93
C LEU A 69 -32.32 -12.83 -6.44
N THR A 70 -32.26 -11.60 -6.94
CA THR A 70 -32.58 -11.28 -8.34
C THR A 70 -31.35 -10.86 -9.12
N ILE A 71 -30.35 -10.26 -8.47
CA ILE A 71 -29.16 -9.74 -9.13
C ILE A 71 -27.94 -10.08 -8.29
N ASN A 72 -27.01 -10.85 -8.85
CA ASN A 72 -25.71 -11.08 -8.24
C ASN A 72 -24.81 -9.86 -8.51
N ARG A 73 -24.39 -9.18 -7.45
CA ARG A 73 -23.46 -8.04 -7.52
C ARG A 73 -22.33 -8.28 -6.55
N TYR A 74 -21.12 -7.97 -7.00
CA TYR A 74 -19.90 -8.21 -6.24
C TYR A 74 -19.03 -6.95 -6.25
N LEU A 75 -18.80 -6.41 -5.05
CA LEU A 75 -17.82 -5.36 -4.83
C LEU A 75 -16.45 -5.99 -4.62
N HIS A 76 -15.65 -6.04 -5.68
CA HIS A 76 -14.32 -6.62 -5.65
C HIS A 76 -13.25 -5.68 -5.08
N GLU A 77 -13.33 -4.41 -5.47
CA GLU A 77 -12.38 -3.37 -5.13
C GLU A 77 -13.12 -2.21 -4.47
N ALA A 78 -12.47 -1.54 -3.51
CA ALA A 78 -13.02 -0.34 -2.90
C ALA A 78 -12.00 0.79 -2.94
N TYR A 79 -12.48 1.99 -3.26
CA TYR A 79 -11.64 3.16 -3.46
C TYR A 79 -12.07 4.30 -2.52
N LEU A 80 -11.11 4.99 -1.91
CA LEU A 80 -11.39 6.22 -1.15
C LEU A 80 -11.87 7.36 -2.04
N SER A 81 -11.37 7.41 -3.26
CA SER A 81 -11.79 8.36 -4.30
C SER A 81 -11.62 7.73 -5.66
N SER A 82 -12.48 8.11 -6.61
CA SER A 82 -12.48 7.63 -7.98
C SER A 82 -12.96 8.74 -8.91
N LYS A 83 -12.44 8.81 -10.14
CA LYS A 83 -12.99 9.67 -11.21
C LYS A 83 -14.25 9.07 -11.82
N GLU A 84 -14.36 7.75 -11.80
CA GLU A 84 -15.55 7.03 -12.26
C GLU A 84 -16.57 6.93 -11.13
N LEU A 85 -17.85 6.90 -11.49
CA LEU A 85 -18.93 6.65 -10.54
C LEU A 85 -18.77 5.24 -9.96
N ARG A 86 -18.70 5.17 -8.63
CA ARG A 86 -18.54 3.91 -7.89
C ARG A 86 -19.84 3.57 -7.15
N PRO A 87 -20.21 2.29 -7.07
CA PRO A 87 -21.39 1.86 -6.31
C PRO A 87 -21.18 1.95 -4.79
N GLU A 88 -19.92 1.98 -4.33
CA GLU A 88 -19.53 2.13 -2.94
C GLU A 88 -19.09 3.55 -2.58
N THR A 89 -19.16 3.87 -1.28
CA THR A 89 -18.40 4.98 -0.69
C THR A 89 -17.53 4.46 0.43
N VAL A 90 -16.31 4.98 0.54
CA VAL A 90 -15.38 4.62 1.61
C VAL A 90 -15.00 5.85 2.42
N THR A 91 -15.20 5.79 3.73
CA THR A 91 -14.72 6.80 4.67
C THR A 91 -13.39 6.33 5.27
N ALA A 92 -12.32 7.08 5.01
CA ALA A 92 -11.02 6.85 5.62
C ALA A 92 -11.09 7.06 7.14
N GLY A 93 -10.52 6.12 7.89
CA GLY A 93 -10.17 6.28 9.30
C GLY A 93 -8.65 6.33 9.47
N TYR A 94 -8.14 5.76 10.56
CA TYR A 94 -6.71 5.72 10.84
C TYR A 94 -5.96 4.83 9.87
N HIS A 95 -4.71 5.17 9.58
CA HIS A 95 -3.82 4.33 8.78
C HIS A 95 -2.38 4.62 9.14
N ALA A 96 -1.70 3.67 9.76
CA ALA A 96 -0.28 3.77 10.07
C ALA A 96 0.55 3.57 8.79
N TYR A 97 1.63 4.35 8.61
CA TYR A 97 2.48 4.24 7.41
C TYR A 97 3.03 2.84 7.16
N ASP A 98 3.29 2.09 8.22
CA ASP A 98 3.81 0.72 8.17
C ASP A 98 2.70 -0.35 8.09
N GLY A 99 1.43 0.07 8.02
CA GLY A 99 0.26 -0.83 7.98
C GLY A 99 -0.10 -1.44 9.33
N SER A 100 0.62 -1.13 10.41
CA SER A 100 0.44 -1.75 11.74
C SER A 100 -0.98 -1.62 12.30
N TYR A 101 -1.69 -0.56 11.90
CA TYR A 101 -3.13 -0.39 12.08
C TYR A 101 -3.75 0.35 10.89
N THR A 102 -4.88 -0.15 10.37
CA THR A 102 -5.71 0.57 9.39
C THR A 102 -7.18 0.46 9.74
N GLU A 103 -7.97 1.50 9.48
CA GLU A 103 -9.42 1.53 9.70
C GLU A 103 -10.12 2.28 8.58
N CYS A 104 -11.09 1.67 7.92
CA CYS A 104 -12.01 2.38 7.02
C CYS A 104 -13.44 1.87 7.18
N THR A 105 -14.41 2.70 6.80
CA THR A 105 -15.83 2.30 6.74
C THR A 105 -16.30 2.27 5.30
N VAL A 106 -16.83 1.14 4.86
CA VAL A 106 -17.34 0.92 3.50
C VAL A 106 -18.87 0.92 3.54
N ASN A 107 -19.49 1.70 2.66
CA ASN A 107 -20.93 1.69 2.42
C ASN A 107 -21.22 1.16 1.02
N TRP A 108 -22.03 0.10 0.93
CA TRP A 108 -22.41 -0.51 -0.34
C TRP A 108 -23.72 -1.31 -0.19
N GLU A 109 -24.69 -1.10 -1.09
CA GLU A 109 -25.99 -1.82 -1.11
C GLU A 109 -26.72 -1.87 0.24
N GLY A 110 -26.77 -0.73 0.95
CA GLY A 110 -27.41 -0.64 2.27
C GLY A 110 -26.64 -1.29 3.41
N THR A 111 -25.49 -1.92 3.10
CA THR A 111 -24.51 -2.40 4.08
C THR A 111 -23.56 -1.27 4.44
N GLN A 112 -23.30 -1.11 5.73
CA GLN A 112 -22.18 -0.32 6.24
C GLN A 112 -21.33 -1.24 7.10
N VAL A 113 -20.05 -1.38 6.76
CA VAL A 113 -19.10 -2.24 7.46
C VAL A 113 -17.84 -1.46 7.78
N ARG A 114 -17.40 -1.54 9.04
CA ARG A 114 -16.06 -1.09 9.43
C ARG A 114 -15.08 -2.22 9.20
N VAL A 115 -14.00 -1.94 8.50
CA VAL A 115 -12.89 -2.86 8.27
C VAL A 115 -11.67 -2.30 8.99
N GLU A 116 -11.19 -3.05 9.96
CA GLU A 116 -9.96 -2.77 10.70
C GLU A 116 -8.93 -3.86 10.36
N SER A 117 -7.66 -3.48 10.18
CA SER A 117 -6.55 -4.42 10.04
C SER A 117 -5.44 -4.07 11.01
N ALA A 118 -4.73 -5.09 11.49
CA ALA A 118 -3.69 -4.93 12.49
C ALA A 118 -2.64 -6.05 12.39
N HIS A 119 -1.42 -5.78 12.84
CA HIS A 119 -0.35 -6.77 12.88
C HIS A 119 -0.26 -7.45 14.25
N ASP A 120 -0.03 -8.77 14.26
CA ASP A 120 0.46 -9.52 15.41
C ASP A 120 1.81 -10.15 15.04
N GLY A 121 2.90 -9.43 15.31
CA GLY A 121 4.22 -9.79 14.79
C GLY A 121 4.25 -9.69 13.25
N GLU A 122 4.53 -10.82 12.58
CA GLU A 122 4.54 -10.92 11.11
C GLU A 122 3.17 -11.32 10.52
N ASP A 123 2.21 -11.66 11.39
CA ASP A 123 0.87 -12.08 10.99
C ASP A 123 -0.06 -10.87 10.81
N LEU A 124 -1.06 -11.04 9.95
CA LEU A 124 -2.10 -10.05 9.70
C LEU A 124 -3.44 -10.54 10.29
N VAL A 125 -4.11 -9.66 11.02
CA VAL A 125 -5.52 -9.86 11.39
C VAL A 125 -6.40 -8.78 10.77
N ILE A 126 -7.60 -9.15 10.35
CA ILE A 126 -8.60 -8.24 9.79
C ILE A 126 -9.90 -8.46 10.54
N LEU A 127 -10.54 -7.39 10.99
CA LEU A 127 -11.80 -7.39 11.72
C LEU A 127 -12.84 -6.62 10.92
N MET A 128 -13.95 -7.29 10.59
CA MET A 128 -15.07 -6.71 9.86
C MET A 128 -16.28 -6.63 10.77
N THR A 129 -16.63 -5.41 11.13
CA THR A 129 -17.73 -5.11 12.05
C THR A 129 -18.89 -4.52 11.27
N PRO A 130 -20.02 -5.24 11.10
CA PRO A 130 -21.21 -4.67 10.47
C PRO A 130 -21.78 -3.56 11.36
N LEU A 131 -21.93 -2.35 10.78
CA LEU A 131 -22.54 -1.19 11.43
C LEU A 131 -24.02 -1.02 11.02
N LYS A 132 -24.33 -1.38 9.77
CA LYS A 132 -25.69 -1.41 9.21
C LYS A 132 -25.77 -2.56 8.22
N LEU A 133 -26.89 -3.28 8.23
CA LEU A 133 -27.14 -4.38 7.31
C LEU A 133 -28.50 -4.24 6.63
N PRO A 134 -28.63 -4.65 5.37
CA PRO A 134 -29.92 -4.87 4.73
C PRO A 134 -30.60 -6.12 5.31
N VAL A 135 -31.87 -6.35 4.93
CA VAL A 135 -32.65 -7.52 5.37
C VAL A 135 -31.95 -8.85 5.08
N ARG A 136 -31.23 -8.94 3.95
CA ARG A 136 -30.37 -10.06 3.60
C ARG A 136 -28.91 -9.63 3.70
N PRO A 137 -28.21 -9.93 4.81
CA PRO A 137 -26.81 -9.55 4.98
C PRO A 137 -25.95 -10.08 3.82
N PRO A 138 -25.01 -9.28 3.29
CA PRO A 138 -24.10 -9.73 2.25
C PRO A 138 -23.11 -10.76 2.80
N SER A 139 -22.37 -11.38 1.89
CA SER A 139 -21.21 -12.20 2.20
C SER A 139 -19.94 -11.36 2.11
N VAL A 140 -19.03 -11.51 3.06
CA VAL A 140 -17.63 -11.09 2.90
C VAL A 140 -16.91 -12.17 2.12
N VAL A 141 -16.20 -11.76 1.07
CA VAL A 141 -15.34 -12.62 0.27
C VAL A 141 -13.89 -12.26 0.56
N VAL A 142 -13.13 -13.23 1.05
CA VAL A 142 -11.70 -13.08 1.35
C VAL A 142 -10.91 -13.83 0.29
N GLU A 143 -10.39 -13.10 -0.68
CA GLU A 143 -9.55 -13.65 -1.74
C GLU A 143 -8.08 -13.64 -1.31
N ALA A 144 -7.35 -14.69 -1.64
CA ALA A 144 -5.90 -14.72 -1.53
C ALA A 144 -5.26 -15.06 -2.88
N GLY A 145 -4.21 -14.32 -3.21
CA GLY A 145 -3.49 -14.46 -4.48
C GLY A 145 -2.11 -13.81 -4.43
N LEU A 146 -1.33 -13.98 -5.50
CA LEU A 146 -0.03 -13.33 -5.66
C LEU A 146 -0.12 -12.22 -6.70
N LEU A 147 0.18 -11.00 -6.29
CA LEU A 147 0.19 -9.85 -7.18
C LEU A 147 1.49 -9.73 -7.96
N TRP A 148 1.40 -9.03 -9.09
CA TRP A 148 2.55 -8.63 -9.92
C TRP A 148 3.40 -9.80 -10.41
N ASN A 149 2.75 -10.92 -10.71
CA ASN A 149 3.39 -12.14 -11.19
C ASN A 149 4.51 -12.66 -10.27
N ARG A 150 4.42 -12.38 -8.97
CA ARG A 150 5.39 -12.89 -7.99
C ARG A 150 5.21 -14.40 -7.78
N PRO A 151 6.31 -15.13 -7.54
CA PRO A 151 6.27 -16.59 -7.46
C PRO A 151 5.62 -17.09 -6.16
N GLY A 152 4.95 -18.23 -6.25
CA GLY A 152 4.35 -18.96 -5.13
C GLY A 152 3.00 -19.56 -5.52
N SER A 153 2.21 -19.97 -4.53
CA SER A 153 0.92 -20.62 -4.80
C SER A 153 -0.10 -20.36 -3.69
N VAL A 154 -1.39 -20.40 -4.03
CA VAL A 154 -2.49 -20.39 -3.06
C VAL A 154 -3.38 -21.58 -3.33
N THR A 155 -3.64 -22.38 -2.30
CA THR A 155 -4.45 -23.61 -2.37
C THR A 155 -5.60 -23.56 -1.39
N SER A 156 -6.75 -24.12 -1.78
CA SER A 156 -7.90 -24.27 -0.89
C SER A 156 -7.70 -25.46 0.04
N GLN A 157 -8.06 -25.29 1.31
CA GLN A 157 -8.11 -26.34 2.32
C GLN A 157 -9.52 -26.43 2.92
N ARG A 158 -9.83 -27.53 3.61
CA ARG A 158 -11.18 -27.81 4.15
C ARG A 158 -11.79 -26.64 4.95
N ASN A 159 -10.95 -25.86 5.66
CA ASN A 159 -11.36 -24.74 6.52
C ASN A 159 -10.41 -23.53 6.39
N GLY A 160 -9.99 -23.18 5.17
CA GLY A 160 -9.11 -22.03 4.95
C GLY A 160 -8.36 -22.07 3.63
N LEU A 161 -7.45 -21.12 3.43
CA LEU A 161 -6.51 -21.12 2.32
C LEU A 161 -5.09 -21.31 2.85
N LEU A 162 -4.23 -21.93 2.05
CA LEU A 162 -2.80 -22.02 2.31
C LEU A 162 -2.06 -21.32 1.17
N ALA A 163 -1.36 -20.24 1.51
CA ALA A 163 -0.46 -19.54 0.62
C ALA A 163 0.99 -19.97 0.90
N GLN A 164 1.72 -20.40 -0.12
CA GLN A 164 3.13 -20.72 -0.06
C GLN A 164 3.91 -19.68 -0.86
N VAL A 165 4.79 -18.94 -0.19
CA VAL A 165 5.63 -17.90 -0.79
C VAL A 165 7.06 -18.06 -0.27
N GLY A 166 7.98 -18.39 -1.17
CA GLY A 166 9.32 -18.85 -0.80
C GLY A 166 9.24 -20.04 0.15
N ASN A 167 9.98 -19.97 1.26
CA ASN A 167 10.03 -21.01 2.28
C ASN A 167 8.95 -20.86 3.37
N THR A 168 8.09 -19.85 3.27
CA THR A 168 7.09 -19.52 4.30
C THR A 168 5.69 -19.88 3.83
N ALA A 169 4.91 -20.43 4.75
CA ALA A 169 3.52 -20.80 4.53
C ALA A 169 2.58 -19.95 5.40
N PHE A 170 1.62 -19.28 4.78
CA PHE A 170 0.62 -18.46 5.45
C PHE A 170 -0.75 -19.11 5.34
N ARG A 171 -1.44 -19.30 6.48
CA ARG A 171 -2.80 -19.83 6.51
C ARG A 171 -3.78 -18.67 6.60
N VAL A 172 -4.70 -18.57 5.65
CA VAL A 172 -5.83 -17.64 5.72
C VAL A 172 -7.02 -18.37 6.33
N LYS A 173 -7.51 -17.89 7.46
CA LYS A 173 -8.65 -18.48 8.18
C LYS A 173 -9.59 -17.41 8.71
N GLY A 174 -10.88 -17.72 8.69
CA GLY A 174 -11.91 -16.91 9.36
C GLY A 174 -12.28 -17.45 10.73
N THR A 175 -12.84 -16.59 11.57
CA THR A 175 -13.36 -16.92 12.91
C THR A 175 -14.74 -17.58 12.86
N THR A 176 -15.43 -17.47 11.73
CA THR A 176 -16.71 -18.14 11.46
C THR A 176 -16.52 -19.22 10.39
N PRO A 177 -17.40 -20.24 10.33
CA PRO A 177 -17.36 -21.22 9.25
C PRO A 177 -17.54 -20.54 7.89
N ALA A 178 -16.68 -20.90 6.93
CA ALA A 178 -16.83 -20.44 5.56
C ALA A 178 -18.06 -21.08 4.91
N GLN A 179 -18.77 -20.32 4.08
CA GLN A 179 -19.89 -20.81 3.28
C GLN A 179 -19.46 -21.06 1.84
N SER A 180 -20.21 -21.91 1.15
CA SER A 180 -20.04 -22.11 -0.28
C SER A 180 -20.66 -20.93 -1.03
N GLU A 181 -19.91 -20.33 -1.93
CA GLU A 181 -20.37 -19.27 -2.81
C GLU A 181 -19.79 -19.54 -4.20
N LEU A 182 -20.51 -19.15 -5.25
CA LEU A 182 -20.12 -19.42 -6.64
C LEU A 182 -19.79 -18.09 -7.33
N LEU A 183 -18.58 -17.62 -7.10
CA LEU A 183 -18.06 -16.41 -7.73
C LEU A 183 -17.09 -16.76 -8.86
N PRO A 184 -17.15 -16.06 -10.00
CA PRO A 184 -16.27 -16.28 -11.15
C PRO A 184 -14.87 -15.66 -10.92
N LEU A 185 -14.27 -15.94 -9.75
CA LEU A 185 -12.96 -15.42 -9.36
C LEU A 185 -11.85 -16.36 -9.82
N THR A 186 -10.76 -15.78 -10.29
CA THR A 186 -9.56 -16.54 -10.70
C THR A 186 -8.72 -16.96 -9.49
N GLY A 187 -8.75 -16.18 -8.41
CA GLY A 187 -8.08 -16.46 -7.14
C GLY A 187 -8.83 -17.47 -6.28
N LYS A 188 -8.15 -17.98 -5.25
CA LYS A 188 -8.81 -18.77 -4.21
C LYS A 188 -9.44 -17.85 -3.18
N TYR A 189 -10.62 -18.20 -2.70
CA TYR A 189 -11.35 -17.36 -1.76
C TYR A 189 -12.06 -18.17 -0.67
N LEU A 190 -12.40 -17.48 0.40
CA LEU A 190 -13.34 -17.90 1.44
C LEU A 190 -14.51 -16.94 1.44
N SER A 191 -15.70 -17.42 1.75
CA SER A 191 -16.89 -16.58 1.92
C SER A 191 -17.45 -16.71 3.32
N PHE A 192 -17.90 -15.61 3.92
CA PHE A 192 -18.49 -15.58 5.26
C PHE A 192 -19.72 -14.67 5.27
N LEU A 193 -20.84 -15.16 5.81
CA LEU A 193 -22.04 -14.34 5.97
C LEU A 193 -21.79 -13.21 6.98
N LEU A 194 -21.98 -11.95 6.56
CA LEU A 194 -21.76 -10.75 7.40
C LEU A 194 -22.98 -10.42 8.26
N ASN A 195 -23.52 -11.39 8.99
CA ASN A 195 -24.62 -11.16 9.94
C ASN A 195 -24.15 -10.87 11.37
N LYS A 196 -22.83 -10.93 11.60
CA LYS A 196 -22.13 -10.65 12.84
C LYS A 196 -20.69 -10.26 12.50
N VAL A 197 -19.93 -9.89 13.52
CA VAL A 197 -18.50 -9.58 13.36
C VAL A 197 -17.76 -10.81 12.82
N VAL A 198 -16.96 -10.60 11.77
CA VAL A 198 -16.11 -11.62 11.15
C VAL A 198 -14.65 -11.19 11.31
N GLY A 199 -13.84 -12.07 11.90
CA GLY A 199 -12.39 -11.89 11.97
C GLY A 199 -11.68 -12.81 10.99
N ILE A 200 -10.58 -12.35 10.40
CA ILE A 200 -9.69 -13.11 9.53
C ILE A 200 -8.28 -13.07 10.13
N SER A 201 -7.59 -14.20 10.05
CA SER A 201 -6.16 -14.29 10.37
C SER A 201 -5.40 -14.81 9.16
N VAL A 202 -4.22 -14.23 8.91
CA VAL A 202 -3.28 -14.64 7.87
C VAL A 202 -1.95 -14.95 8.56
N GLY A 203 -1.57 -16.24 8.56
CA GLY A 203 -0.46 -16.74 9.35
C GLY A 203 -0.95 -17.63 10.50
N LYS A 204 -0.67 -17.26 11.75
CA LYS A 204 -1.22 -17.97 12.91
C LYS A 204 -2.75 -17.77 13.01
N PRO A 205 -3.53 -18.83 13.27
CA PRO A 205 -4.96 -18.68 13.50
C PRO A 205 -5.26 -18.00 14.84
N HIS A 206 -6.20 -17.05 14.84
CA HIS A 206 -6.69 -16.39 16.05
C HIS A 206 -8.19 -16.63 16.28
N THR A 207 -8.61 -16.54 17.54
CA THR A 207 -10.03 -16.43 17.90
C THR A 207 -10.52 -15.01 17.65
N LEU A 208 -11.84 -14.81 17.60
CA LEU A 208 -12.42 -13.47 17.43
C LEU A 208 -11.99 -12.49 18.53
N ASP A 209 -11.94 -12.95 19.78
CA ASP A 209 -11.54 -12.09 20.90
C ASP A 209 -10.04 -11.75 20.87
N ALA A 210 -9.19 -12.68 20.43
CA ALA A 210 -7.78 -12.40 20.20
C ALA A 210 -7.58 -11.36 19.09
N ILE A 211 -8.32 -11.47 17.98
CA ILE A 211 -8.28 -10.47 16.90
C ILE A 211 -8.70 -9.09 17.42
N LYS A 212 -9.81 -9.01 18.17
CA LYS A 212 -10.27 -7.75 18.78
C LYS A 212 -9.21 -7.14 19.71
N ALA A 213 -8.53 -7.97 20.49
CA ALA A 213 -7.47 -7.52 21.39
C ALA A 213 -6.26 -6.96 20.62
N VAL A 214 -5.81 -7.64 19.56
CA VAL A 214 -4.73 -7.15 18.68
C VAL A 214 -5.11 -5.83 18.02
N VAL A 215 -6.32 -5.74 17.45
CA VAL A 215 -6.86 -4.53 16.82
C VAL A 215 -6.91 -3.38 17.82
N ALA A 216 -7.46 -3.60 19.02
CA ALA A 216 -7.54 -2.58 20.06
C ALA A 216 -6.15 -2.12 20.54
N HIS A 217 -5.21 -3.05 20.68
CA HIS A 217 -3.83 -2.74 21.05
C HIS A 217 -3.14 -1.87 20.00
N GLN A 218 -3.18 -2.26 18.72
CA GLN A 218 -2.54 -1.49 17.64
C GLN A 218 -3.22 -0.14 17.41
N ARG A 219 -4.55 -0.08 17.54
CA ARG A 219 -5.29 1.19 17.55
C ARG A 219 -4.78 2.12 18.65
N ALA A 220 -4.68 1.64 19.89
CA ALA A 220 -4.21 2.43 21.02
C ALA A 220 -2.75 2.88 20.82
N ALA A 221 -1.89 2.00 20.30
CA ALA A 221 -0.51 2.33 19.97
C ALA A 221 -0.44 3.45 18.91
N PHE A 222 -1.25 3.36 17.84
CA PHE A 222 -1.35 4.41 16.84
C PHE A 222 -1.87 5.73 17.45
N GLU A 223 -2.94 5.70 18.24
CA GLU A 223 -3.49 6.88 18.91
C GLU A 223 -2.48 7.56 19.86
N GLN A 224 -1.59 6.79 20.49
CA GLN A 224 -0.48 7.33 21.29
C GLN A 224 0.53 8.08 20.44
N THR A 225 0.81 7.62 19.20
CA THR A 225 1.74 8.33 18.31
C THR A 225 1.29 9.76 18.01
N LEU A 226 -0.02 9.98 17.92
CA LEU A 226 -0.62 11.28 17.65
C LEU A 226 -0.42 12.30 18.79
N ASN A 227 -0.06 11.87 20.00
CA ASN A 227 0.19 12.77 21.14
C ASN A 227 1.40 13.69 20.91
N ARG A 228 2.31 13.34 20.00
CA ARG A 228 3.47 14.17 19.64
C ARG A 228 3.10 15.54 19.09
N ALA A 229 1.91 15.65 18.50
CA ALA A 229 1.42 16.87 17.89
C ALA A 229 0.73 17.81 18.90
N HIS A 230 0.64 17.43 20.18
CA HIS A 230 0.05 18.22 21.26
C HIS A 230 -1.31 18.82 20.86
N THR A 231 -1.40 20.15 20.73
CA THR A 231 -2.63 20.88 20.38
C THR A 231 -3.02 20.74 18.90
N LEU A 232 -2.11 20.30 18.03
CA LEU A 232 -2.34 20.10 16.59
C LEU A 232 -2.66 18.64 16.23
N ARG A 233 -3.08 17.84 17.21
CA ARG A 233 -3.36 16.40 17.05
C ARG A 233 -4.26 16.08 15.86
N GLU A 234 -5.34 16.84 15.68
CA GLU A 234 -6.30 16.61 14.59
C GLU A 234 -5.71 16.94 13.22
N THR A 235 -5.03 18.08 13.09
CA THR A 235 -4.32 18.45 11.86
C THR A 235 -3.25 17.42 11.49
N TYR A 236 -2.48 16.97 12.48
CA TYR A 236 -1.47 15.94 12.30
C TYR A 236 -2.09 14.62 11.83
N LEU A 237 -3.19 14.19 12.44
CA LEU A 237 -3.92 13.00 12.03
C LEU A 237 -4.41 13.11 10.57
N ILE A 238 -5.00 14.25 10.17
CA ILE A 238 -5.50 14.44 8.81
C ILE A 238 -4.35 14.34 7.79
N GLN A 239 -3.23 15.00 8.06
CA GLN A 239 -2.05 14.96 7.18
C GLN A 239 -1.47 13.55 7.08
N GLN A 240 -1.29 12.88 8.22
CA GLN A 240 -0.71 11.55 8.29
C GLN A 240 -1.60 10.53 7.57
N SER A 241 -2.91 10.54 7.86
CA SER A 241 -3.88 9.64 7.21
C SER A 241 -3.98 9.90 5.71
N ALA A 242 -3.96 11.15 5.25
CA ALA A 242 -4.01 11.47 3.82
C ALA A 242 -2.83 10.88 3.05
N LEU A 243 -1.62 10.94 3.63
CA LEU A 243 -0.44 10.30 3.04
C LEU A 243 -0.50 8.77 3.13
N ALA A 244 -0.83 8.23 4.29
CA ALA A 244 -0.76 6.80 4.55
C ALA A 244 -1.79 6.02 3.71
N TRP A 245 -3.01 6.55 3.55
CA TRP A 245 -4.00 5.98 2.64
C TRP A 245 -3.63 6.09 1.17
N ASN A 246 -2.77 7.02 0.76
CA ASN A 246 -2.29 7.10 -0.62
C ASN A 246 -1.01 6.32 -0.86
N LEU A 247 -0.30 5.92 0.20
CA LEU A 247 0.93 5.15 0.13
C LEU A 247 0.72 3.84 -0.61
N ILE A 248 1.53 3.59 -1.65
CA ILE A 248 1.47 2.37 -2.45
C ILE A 248 2.88 1.82 -2.68
N TYR A 249 2.94 0.56 -3.10
CA TYR A 249 4.10 0.02 -3.80
C TYR A 249 3.75 -0.13 -5.27
N ASP A 250 4.60 0.42 -6.14
CA ASP A 250 4.46 0.24 -7.58
C ASP A 250 5.46 -0.79 -8.10
N PRO A 251 5.01 -1.83 -8.83
CA PRO A 251 5.88 -2.91 -9.32
C PRO A 251 6.78 -2.50 -10.49
N GLU A 252 6.42 -1.47 -11.25
CA GLU A 252 7.21 -0.94 -12.36
C GLU A 252 8.34 -0.05 -11.82
N LEU A 253 8.02 0.83 -10.87
CA LEU A 253 9.00 1.63 -10.13
C LEU A 253 9.89 0.76 -9.22
N GLN A 254 9.36 -0.38 -8.78
CA GLN A 254 9.94 -1.22 -7.73
C GLN A 254 10.17 -0.46 -6.42
N GLY A 255 9.24 0.43 -6.08
CA GLY A 255 9.40 1.37 -4.98
C GLY A 255 8.09 1.73 -4.29
N VAL A 256 8.23 2.16 -3.03
CA VAL A 256 7.17 2.76 -2.23
C VAL A 256 7.17 4.27 -2.46
N VAL A 257 5.99 4.79 -2.79
CA VAL A 257 5.74 6.22 -3.03
C VAL A 257 4.36 6.61 -2.51
N ALA A 258 4.20 7.90 -2.19
CA ALA A 258 2.92 8.51 -1.86
C ALA A 258 2.48 9.40 -3.03
N PRO A 259 1.77 8.86 -4.03
CA PRO A 259 1.22 9.65 -5.13
C PRO A 259 0.19 10.65 -4.60
N VAL A 260 -0.12 11.67 -5.42
CA VAL A 260 -1.18 12.66 -5.14
C VAL A 260 -2.50 11.99 -4.73
N SER A 261 -2.88 10.93 -5.43
CA SER A 261 -3.93 10.02 -5.02
C SER A 261 -3.88 8.71 -5.81
N ARG A 262 -4.40 7.63 -5.20
CA ARG A 262 -4.59 6.35 -5.92
C ARG A 262 -5.56 6.46 -7.10
N CYS A 263 -6.47 7.43 -7.05
CA CYS A 263 -7.45 7.71 -8.10
C CYS A 263 -6.77 8.16 -9.41
N TRP A 264 -5.67 8.90 -9.33
CA TRP A 264 -4.93 9.24 -10.54
C TRP A 264 -4.22 8.02 -11.14
N ASN A 265 -3.70 7.11 -10.33
CA ASN A 265 -3.08 5.89 -10.85
C ASN A 265 -4.06 5.05 -11.69
N THR A 266 -5.32 4.93 -11.27
CA THR A 266 -6.32 4.19 -12.06
C THR A 266 -6.61 4.86 -13.40
N VAL A 267 -6.68 6.19 -13.45
CA VAL A 267 -6.83 6.97 -14.70
C VAL A 267 -5.63 6.76 -15.63
N PHE A 268 -4.43 6.59 -15.08
CA PHE A 268 -3.21 6.31 -15.83
C PHE A 268 -2.99 4.81 -16.09
N GLY A 269 -4.08 4.06 -16.31
CA GLY A 269 -4.04 2.64 -16.67
C GLY A 269 -3.66 1.69 -15.52
N GLY A 270 -3.78 2.15 -14.27
CA GLY A 270 -3.42 1.40 -13.07
C GLY A 270 -1.92 1.40 -12.75
N ARG A 271 -1.14 2.27 -13.39
CA ARG A 271 0.28 2.51 -13.11
C ARG A 271 0.43 3.68 -12.14
N TYR A 272 1.57 3.78 -11.47
CA TYR A 272 1.88 4.99 -10.71
C TYR A 272 1.84 6.23 -11.60
N VAL A 273 1.43 7.35 -11.01
CA VAL A 273 1.68 8.70 -11.53
C VAL A 273 2.13 9.61 -10.38
N LEU A 274 3.22 10.32 -10.59
CA LEU A 274 3.76 11.31 -9.66
C LEU A 274 3.64 12.68 -10.30
N PHE A 275 2.95 13.59 -9.63
CA PHE A 275 2.94 15.02 -9.98
C PHE A 275 4.00 15.72 -9.15
N ASN A 276 4.84 16.55 -9.76
CA ASN A 276 6.05 17.05 -9.11
C ASN A 276 5.77 17.80 -7.80
N TRP A 277 4.90 18.81 -7.81
CA TRP A 277 4.54 19.61 -6.65
C TRP A 277 3.93 18.76 -5.54
N ASP A 278 2.93 17.95 -5.89
CA ASP A 278 2.25 17.06 -4.94
C ASP A 278 3.22 16.06 -4.30
N THR A 279 4.17 15.54 -5.07
CA THR A 279 5.17 14.57 -4.59
C THR A 279 6.20 15.24 -3.67
N TYR A 280 6.65 16.46 -3.97
CA TYR A 280 7.50 17.24 -3.06
C TYR A 280 6.77 17.66 -1.77
N LEU A 281 5.50 18.06 -1.87
CA LEU A 281 4.68 18.34 -0.70
C LEU A 281 4.45 17.08 0.13
N SER A 282 4.25 15.93 -0.51
CA SER A 282 4.16 14.64 0.17
C SER A 282 5.47 14.28 0.87
N ALA A 283 6.62 14.56 0.25
CA ALA A 283 7.93 14.40 0.87
C ALA A 283 8.09 15.31 2.10
N TYR A 284 7.70 16.59 1.98
CA TYR A 284 7.74 17.55 3.09
C TYR A 284 6.84 17.11 4.25
N MET A 285 5.61 16.71 3.94
CA MET A 285 4.64 16.23 4.94
C MET A 285 5.13 14.94 5.63
N ALA A 286 5.73 13.99 4.91
CA ALA A 286 6.33 12.79 5.48
C ALA A 286 7.60 13.10 6.31
N GLY A 287 8.25 14.24 6.08
CA GLY A 287 9.47 14.65 6.80
C GLY A 287 9.27 14.81 8.31
N PHE A 288 8.02 15.03 8.76
CA PHE A 288 7.70 15.19 10.18
C PHE A 288 7.77 13.89 10.99
N ASP A 289 7.55 12.73 10.37
CA ASP A 289 7.38 11.47 11.08
C ASP A 289 7.88 10.22 10.36
N ASN A 290 8.12 10.28 9.05
CA ASN A 290 8.67 9.20 8.25
C ASN A 290 9.76 9.71 7.28
N ARG A 291 10.95 9.92 7.83
CA ARG A 291 12.13 10.40 7.06
C ARG A 291 12.47 9.52 5.86
N ALA A 292 12.28 8.20 5.96
CA ALA A 292 12.55 7.31 4.84
C ALA A 292 11.57 7.56 3.69
N LEU A 293 10.28 7.68 3.98
CA LEU A 293 9.26 8.02 2.99
C LEU A 293 9.46 9.42 2.41
N ALA A 294 9.89 10.38 3.22
CA ALA A 294 10.24 11.72 2.75
C ALA A 294 11.34 11.67 1.68
N TYR A 295 12.43 10.94 1.95
CA TYR A 295 13.49 10.75 0.96
C TYR A 295 13.02 9.96 -0.26
N ALA A 296 12.19 8.93 -0.09
CA ALA A 296 11.64 8.18 -1.22
C ALA A 296 10.91 9.11 -2.21
N ASN A 297 9.95 9.90 -1.72
CA ASN A 297 9.18 10.80 -2.58
C ASN A 297 10.06 11.90 -3.20
N ALA A 298 10.96 12.53 -2.43
CA ALA A 298 11.83 13.56 -2.96
C ALA A 298 12.81 13.03 -4.03
N ILE A 299 13.37 11.84 -3.81
CA ILE A 299 14.29 11.21 -4.77
C ILE A 299 13.53 10.80 -6.02
N GLU A 300 12.35 10.16 -5.92
CA GLU A 300 11.58 9.79 -7.12
C GLU A 300 11.11 11.03 -7.89
N ALA A 301 10.69 12.11 -7.23
CA ALA A 301 10.39 13.36 -7.94
C ALA A 301 11.62 13.95 -8.67
N THR A 302 12.82 13.78 -8.12
CA THR A 302 14.07 14.33 -8.69
C THR A 302 14.68 13.45 -9.78
N ARG A 303 14.50 12.13 -9.70
CA ARG A 303 15.04 11.16 -10.67
C ARG A 303 14.48 11.35 -12.08
N GLU A 304 13.32 11.97 -12.16
CA GLU A 304 12.58 12.21 -13.39
C GLU A 304 13.02 13.47 -14.12
N ILE A 305 14.14 14.09 -13.70
CA ILE A 305 14.76 15.19 -14.43
C ILE A 305 14.97 14.78 -15.89
N ASP A 306 14.40 15.58 -16.80
CA ASP A 306 14.48 15.35 -18.22
C ASP A 306 15.88 15.69 -18.78
N ARG A 307 16.05 15.48 -20.08
CA ARG A 307 17.32 15.77 -20.78
C ARG A 307 17.75 17.23 -20.73
N TYR A 308 16.87 18.15 -20.34
CA TYR A 308 17.14 19.58 -20.23
C TYR A 308 17.42 20.03 -18.78
N GLY A 309 17.40 19.11 -17.82
CA GLY A 309 17.63 19.42 -16.41
C GLY A 309 16.36 19.83 -15.66
N MET A 310 15.17 19.63 -16.24
CA MET A 310 13.90 20.06 -15.67
C MET A 310 13.13 18.89 -15.07
N VAL A 311 12.51 19.12 -13.90
CA VAL A 311 11.57 18.15 -13.32
C VAL A 311 10.22 18.28 -14.04
N PRO A 312 9.72 17.23 -14.72
CA PRO A 312 8.46 17.28 -15.46
C PRO A 312 7.28 17.50 -14.51
N ASN A 313 6.19 18.08 -15.02
CA ASN A 313 4.98 18.28 -14.22
C ASN A 313 4.41 16.96 -13.70
N TYR A 314 4.45 15.92 -14.52
CA TYR A 314 4.17 14.56 -14.08
C TYR A 314 5.04 13.54 -14.80
N VAL A 315 5.29 12.43 -14.11
CA VAL A 315 5.73 11.17 -14.68
C VAL A 315 4.72 10.07 -14.34
N ALA A 316 4.58 9.08 -15.20
CA ALA A 316 3.83 7.87 -14.92
C ALA A 316 4.54 6.65 -15.50
N GLY A 317 4.15 5.47 -15.03
CA GLY A 317 4.63 4.20 -15.59
C GLY A 317 4.41 4.12 -17.10
N GLY A 318 5.25 3.34 -17.79
CA GLY A 318 5.25 3.20 -19.24
C GLY A 318 6.04 4.26 -19.98
N GLY A 319 6.89 5.02 -19.26
CA GLY A 319 7.66 6.13 -19.83
C GLY A 319 6.80 7.33 -20.22
N LEU A 320 5.61 7.45 -19.63
CA LEU A 320 4.71 8.58 -19.85
C LEU A 320 5.18 9.76 -19.00
N GLY A 321 5.22 10.95 -19.59
CA GLY A 321 5.55 12.16 -18.86
C GLY A 321 5.23 13.39 -19.68
N SER A 322 5.01 14.52 -19.01
CA SER A 322 4.88 15.80 -19.70
C SER A 322 6.24 16.28 -20.22
N ALA A 323 6.32 16.66 -21.49
CA ALA A 323 7.39 17.54 -21.96
C ALA A 323 7.31 18.91 -21.26
N ASP A 324 8.44 19.59 -21.11
CA ASP A 324 8.62 20.83 -20.33
C ASP A 324 7.35 21.71 -20.27
N ARG A 325 6.71 21.63 -19.11
CA ARG A 325 5.69 22.54 -18.58
C ARG A 325 5.99 22.73 -17.10
N SER A 326 7.26 22.95 -16.74
CA SER A 326 7.61 23.20 -15.34
C SER A 326 6.85 24.44 -14.89
N GLN A 327 5.81 24.25 -14.08
CA GLN A 327 5.24 25.34 -13.30
C GLN A 327 6.35 25.88 -12.39
N PRO A 328 6.34 27.18 -12.01
CA PRO A 328 7.42 27.77 -11.23
C PRO A 328 7.79 26.87 -10.03
N PRO A 329 9.08 26.69 -9.72
CA PRO A 329 9.49 25.82 -8.63
C PRO A 329 8.75 26.20 -7.35
N VAL A 330 8.33 25.21 -6.55
CA VAL A 330 7.65 25.45 -5.27
C VAL A 330 8.54 26.38 -4.42
N GLY A 331 8.05 27.59 -4.13
CA GLY A 331 8.82 28.63 -3.41
C GLY A 331 9.63 29.59 -4.29
N GLY A 332 9.50 29.52 -5.61
CA GLY A 332 10.05 30.48 -6.57
C GLY A 332 9.13 31.68 -6.77
N SER A 333 9.11 32.58 -5.80
CA SER A 333 8.59 33.95 -5.92
C SER A 333 9.56 34.90 -5.22
#